data_AF-A0AAP2KV14-F1
#
_entry.id   AF-A0AAP2KV14-F1
#
_cell.length_a   1.000
_cell.length_b   1.000
_cell.length_c   1.000
_cell.angle_alpha   90.00
_cell.angle_beta   90.00
_cell.angle_gamma   90.00
#
_symmetry.space_group_name_H-M   'P 1'
#
loop_
_entity.id
_entity.type
_entity.pdbx_description
1 polymer ?
#
loop_
_entity_poly.entity_id
_entity_poly.type
_entity_poly.pdbx_seq_one_letter_code
_entity_poly.pdbx_strand_id
1 'polypeptide(L)'
;MGEDTVAQILAQLAEIQASVDEPSTGWFTVGAAVIGFLTAMLPTVLLEYLRRRHETRTLRASLSAEMAGISEIIRARDYVTELRKGAEDRPPTFQVNIPTDYFVVYKANTAKLGLLEPSEAKRIIRFYHLVESVIQDVTPGGILYEGKAKPDAFKQDADFLESALRLADEITSEPDANQGAK
;
A
#
# COMPACT_ATOMS: atom_id res chain seq x y z
N MET A 1 26.95 4.38 4.79
CA MET A 1 27.20 3.89 3.42
C MET A 1 26.96 5.04 2.42
N GLY A 2 27.68 6.16 2.60
CA GLY A 2 27.41 7.44 1.92
C GLY A 2 28.63 8.37 1.90
N GLU A 3 29.60 8.17 2.80
CA GLU A 3 30.90 8.87 2.75
C GLU A 3 31.77 8.37 1.59
N ASP A 4 31.75 7.07 1.27
CA ASP A 4 32.59 6.51 0.20
C ASP A 4 32.19 7.00 -1.21
N THR A 5 30.89 7.20 -1.44
CA THR A 5 30.38 7.75 -2.71
C THR A 5 30.71 9.23 -2.86
N VAL A 6 30.66 10.00 -1.76
CA VAL A 6 31.06 11.42 -1.77
C VAL A 6 32.56 11.56 -1.99
N ALA A 7 33.38 10.71 -1.37
CA ALA A 7 34.83 10.70 -1.58
C ALA A 7 35.21 10.33 -3.03
N GLN A 8 34.52 9.36 -3.64
CA GLN A 8 34.74 8.99 -5.04
C GLN A 8 34.34 10.10 -6.02
N ILE A 9 33.23 10.81 -5.75
CA ILE A 9 32.80 11.95 -6.58
C ILE A 9 33.82 13.10 -6.47
N LEU A 10 34.34 13.39 -5.27
CA LEU A 10 35.37 14.41 -5.06
C LEU A 10 36.69 14.07 -5.75
N ALA A 11 37.09 12.80 -5.75
CA ALA A 11 38.27 12.33 -6.47
C ALA A 11 38.13 12.48 -8.00
N GLN A 12 36.96 12.13 -8.55
CA GLN A 12 36.68 12.30 -9.98
C GLN A 12 36.62 13.79 -10.39
N LEU A 13 36.11 14.66 -9.52
CA LEU A 13 36.09 16.10 -9.76
C LEU A 13 37.50 16.70 -9.78
N ALA A 14 38.40 16.24 -8.92
CA ALA A 14 39.80 16.68 -8.88
C ALA A 14 40.58 16.26 -10.14
N GLU A 15 40.31 15.06 -10.66
CA GLU A 15 40.93 14.55 -11.88
C GLU A 15 40.44 15.29 -13.13
N ILE A 16 39.15 15.64 -13.20
CA ILE A 16 38.59 16.49 -14.27
C ILE A 16 39.23 17.88 -14.23
N GLN A 17 39.47 18.44 -13.05
CA GLN A 17 40.12 19.74 -12.88
C GLN A 17 41.57 19.76 -13.42
N ALA A 18 42.31 18.67 -13.25
CA ALA A 18 43.70 18.57 -13.72
C ALA A 18 43.82 18.45 -15.25
N SER A 19 42.76 18.05 -15.94
CA SER A 19 42.77 17.83 -17.39
C SER A 19 42.52 19.09 -18.24
N VAL A 20 42.31 20.25 -17.61
CA VAL A 20 41.84 21.50 -18.25
C VAL A 20 42.98 22.48 -18.63
N ASP A 21 44.25 22.18 -18.33
CA ASP A 21 45.34 23.17 -18.37
C ASP A 21 46.19 23.30 -19.67
N GLU A 22 45.79 22.77 -20.84
CA GLU A 22 46.45 23.14 -22.12
C GLU A 22 45.50 23.47 -23.31
N PRO A 23 45.89 24.41 -24.20
CA PRO A 23 44.92 25.29 -24.87
C PRO A 23 44.71 24.95 -26.36
N SER A 24 43.53 24.42 -26.70
CA SER A 24 42.67 24.86 -27.84
C SER A 24 41.38 24.02 -27.95
N THR A 25 40.53 24.01 -26.91
CA THR A 25 39.43 23.01 -26.87
C THR A 25 38.27 23.40 -25.94
N GLY A 26 37.99 24.70 -25.79
CA GLY A 26 36.98 25.19 -24.82
C GLY A 26 35.56 24.64 -24.99
N TRP A 27 35.13 24.27 -26.21
CA TRP A 27 33.83 23.64 -26.42
C TRP A 27 33.84 22.14 -26.15
N PHE A 28 34.99 21.47 -26.31
CA PHE A 28 35.12 20.04 -26.02
C PHE A 28 35.18 19.77 -24.51
N THR A 29 35.82 20.62 -23.72
CA THR A 29 35.82 20.51 -22.25
C THR A 29 34.44 20.79 -21.65
N VAL A 30 33.74 21.82 -22.14
CA VAL A 30 32.34 22.08 -21.76
C VAL A 30 31.42 20.94 -22.23
N GLY A 31 31.62 20.43 -23.45
CA GLY A 31 30.87 19.29 -23.98
C GLY A 31 31.08 18.00 -23.17
N ALA A 32 32.33 17.70 -22.79
CA ALA A 32 32.67 16.54 -21.98
C ALA A 32 32.08 16.62 -20.56
N ALA A 33 32.09 17.80 -19.94
CA ALA A 33 31.47 18.02 -18.62
C ALA A 33 29.94 17.82 -18.65
N VAL A 34 29.26 18.33 -19.68
CA VAL A 34 27.81 18.14 -19.87
C VAL A 34 27.48 16.67 -20.14
N ILE A 35 28.26 16.00 -20.98
CA ILE A 35 28.08 14.57 -21.26
C ILE A 35 28.27 13.76 -19.98
N GLY A 36 29.33 14.01 -19.21
CA GLY A 36 29.60 13.34 -17.93
C GLY A 36 28.49 13.54 -16.89
N PHE A 37 27.95 14.76 -16.78
CA PHE A 37 26.79 15.04 -15.92
C PHE A 37 25.53 14.27 -16.36
N LEU A 38 25.25 14.23 -17.67
CA LEU A 38 24.10 13.51 -18.22
C LEU A 38 24.26 12.00 -18.08
N THR A 39 25.45 11.43 -18.30
CA THR A 39 25.70 9.99 -18.07
C THR A 39 25.67 9.60 -16.61
N ALA A 40 25.94 10.50 -15.66
CA ALA A 40 25.75 10.23 -14.24
C ALA A 40 24.27 10.34 -13.79
N MET A 41 23.50 11.25 -14.40
CA MET A 41 22.07 11.48 -14.09
C MET A 41 21.15 10.43 -14.72
N LEU A 42 21.43 9.99 -15.95
CA LEU A 42 20.57 9.03 -16.66
C LEU A 42 20.35 7.72 -15.89
N PRO A 43 21.39 7.04 -15.36
CA PRO A 43 21.21 5.80 -14.61
C PRO A 43 20.45 6.01 -13.31
N THR A 44 20.68 7.13 -12.60
CA THR A 44 20.04 7.39 -11.31
C THR A 44 18.55 7.69 -11.45
N VAL A 45 18.18 8.53 -12.41
CA VAL A 45 16.77 8.84 -12.72
C VAL A 45 16.05 7.59 -13.25
N LEU A 46 16.68 6.82 -14.14
CA LEU A 46 16.09 5.60 -14.67
C LEU A 46 15.90 4.54 -13.59
N LEU A 47 16.92 4.31 -12.75
CA LEU A 47 16.85 3.34 -11.65
C LEU A 47 15.77 3.72 -10.65
N GLU A 48 15.65 5.00 -10.30
CA GLU A 48 14.60 5.50 -9.40
C GLU A 48 13.20 5.30 -10.00
N TYR A 49 13.04 5.57 -11.29
CA TYR A 49 11.78 5.34 -11.99
C TYR A 49 11.39 3.85 -12.02
N LEU A 50 12.35 2.96 -12.34
CA LEU A 50 12.12 1.52 -12.34
C LEU A 50 11.82 1.01 -10.93
N ARG A 51 12.54 1.52 -9.92
CA ARG A 51 12.34 1.19 -8.51
C ARG A 51 10.93 1.55 -8.06
N ARG A 52 10.44 2.75 -8.38
CA ARG A 52 9.06 3.17 -8.09
C ARG A 52 8.03 2.23 -8.70
N ARG A 53 8.22 1.81 -9.95
CA ARG A 53 7.30 0.88 -10.61
C ARG A 53 7.26 -0.49 -9.94
N HIS A 54 8.41 -1.00 -9.50
CA HIS A 54 8.48 -2.23 -8.73
C HIS A 54 7.84 -2.09 -7.35
N GLU A 55 8.11 -0.99 -6.64
CA GLU A 55 7.54 -0.70 -5.32
C GLU A 55 6.01 -0.62 -5.36
N THR A 56 5.43 0.07 -6.35
CA THR A 56 3.96 0.12 -6.55
C THR A 56 3.38 -1.27 -6.79
N ARG A 57 4.02 -2.10 -7.62
CA ARG A 57 3.53 -3.47 -7.92
C ARG A 57 3.58 -4.38 -6.69
N THR A 58 4.68 -4.37 -5.96
CA THR A 58 4.83 -5.15 -4.73
C THR A 58 3.84 -4.69 -3.67
N LEU A 59 3.65 -3.38 -3.52
CA LEU A 59 2.66 -2.81 -2.61
C LEU A 59 1.24 -3.31 -2.94
N ARG A 60 0.80 -3.12 -4.19
CA ARG A 60 -0.52 -3.58 -4.66
C ARG A 60 -0.71 -5.07 -4.39
N ALA A 61 0.23 -5.91 -4.84
CA ALA A 61 0.14 -7.36 -4.66
C ALA A 61 0.03 -7.75 -3.17
N SER A 62 0.82 -7.11 -2.30
CA SER A 62 0.80 -7.39 -0.86
C SER A 62 -0.53 -7.00 -0.19
N LEU A 63 -1.10 -5.84 -0.56
CA LEU A 63 -2.36 -5.36 -0.02
C LEU A 63 -3.53 -6.20 -0.53
N SER A 64 -3.57 -6.53 -1.83
CA SER A 64 -4.60 -7.39 -2.40
C SER A 64 -4.57 -8.79 -1.78
N ALA A 65 -3.38 -9.34 -1.51
CA ALA A 65 -3.25 -10.63 -0.83
C ALA A 65 -3.78 -10.59 0.62
N GLU A 66 -3.47 -9.55 1.38
CA GLU A 66 -4.02 -9.38 2.74
C GLU A 66 -5.55 -9.24 2.72
N MET A 67 -6.09 -8.40 1.82
CA MET A 67 -7.53 -8.22 1.66
C MET A 67 -8.25 -9.50 1.25
N ALA A 68 -7.66 -10.28 0.34
CA ALA A 68 -8.20 -11.57 -0.08
C ALA A 68 -8.25 -12.54 1.10
N GLY A 69 -7.18 -12.63 1.90
CA GLY A 69 -7.14 -13.47 3.10
C GLY A 69 -8.16 -13.06 4.16
N ILE A 70 -8.32 -11.77 4.43
CA ILE A 70 -9.35 -11.26 5.35
C ILE A 70 -10.75 -11.63 4.86
N SER A 71 -11.01 -11.41 3.57
CA SER A 71 -12.31 -11.69 2.95
C SER A 71 -12.63 -13.18 2.94
N GLU A 72 -11.63 -14.03 2.70
CA GLU A 72 -11.76 -15.49 2.80
C GLU A 72 -12.16 -15.91 4.21
N ILE A 73 -11.52 -15.38 5.26
CA ILE A 73 -11.87 -15.67 6.66
C ILE A 73 -13.31 -15.23 6.98
N ILE A 74 -13.70 -14.02 6.55
CA ILE A 74 -15.05 -13.49 6.78
C ILE A 74 -16.10 -14.41 6.15
N ARG A 75 -15.86 -14.87 4.90
CA ARG A 75 -16.75 -15.78 4.18
C ARG A 75 -16.77 -17.17 4.79
N ALA A 76 -15.62 -17.74 5.11
CA ALA A 76 -15.50 -19.09 5.66
C ALA A 76 -16.19 -19.23 7.02
N ARG A 77 -16.24 -18.15 7.80
CA ARG A 77 -16.93 -18.10 9.09
C ARG A 77 -18.36 -17.57 9.02
N ASP A 78 -18.83 -17.23 7.82
CA ASP A 78 -20.19 -16.75 7.53
C ASP A 78 -20.66 -15.58 8.42
N TYR A 79 -19.74 -14.64 8.71
CA TYR A 79 -20.01 -13.55 9.66
C TYR A 79 -21.15 -12.63 9.22
N VAL A 80 -21.32 -12.43 7.92
CA VAL A 80 -22.43 -11.61 7.39
C VAL A 80 -23.76 -12.24 7.79
N THR A 81 -23.93 -13.54 7.54
CA THR A 81 -25.17 -14.25 7.86
C THR A 81 -25.44 -14.25 9.37
N GLU A 82 -24.42 -14.46 10.19
CA GLU A 82 -24.57 -14.43 11.64
C GLU A 82 -24.93 -13.03 12.17
N LEU A 83 -24.38 -11.96 11.60
CA LEU A 83 -24.80 -10.59 11.91
C LEU A 83 -26.24 -10.32 11.47
N ARG A 84 -26.68 -10.83 10.31
CA ARG A 84 -28.07 -10.70 9.85
C ARG A 84 -29.04 -11.41 10.80
N LYS A 85 -28.74 -12.64 11.22
CA LYS A 85 -29.52 -13.34 12.25
C LYS A 85 -29.53 -12.57 13.57
N GLY A 86 -28.40 -11.94 13.93
CA GLY A 86 -28.31 -11.09 15.10
C GLY A 86 -29.29 -9.90 15.09
N ALA A 87 -29.61 -9.38 13.91
CA ALA A 87 -30.62 -8.33 13.78
C ALA A 87 -32.05 -8.86 13.98
N GLU A 88 -32.32 -10.14 13.71
CA GLU A 88 -33.65 -10.75 13.81
C GLU A 88 -33.93 -11.31 15.21
N ASP A 89 -33.00 -12.10 15.74
CA ASP A 89 -33.17 -12.87 16.97
C ASP A 89 -32.71 -12.12 18.24
N ARG A 90 -32.10 -10.94 18.06
CA ARG A 90 -31.58 -10.07 19.13
C ARG A 90 -30.73 -10.84 20.17
N PRO A 91 -29.67 -11.53 19.74
CA PRO A 91 -28.81 -12.27 20.65
C PRO A 91 -28.19 -11.31 21.67
N PRO A 92 -27.97 -11.79 22.91
CA PRO A 92 -27.51 -10.93 23.98
C PRO A 92 -26.10 -10.40 23.74
N THR A 93 -25.26 -11.05 22.93
CA THR A 93 -23.89 -10.60 22.61
C THR A 93 -23.43 -11.21 21.29
N PHE A 94 -22.55 -10.51 20.56
CA PHE A 94 -21.81 -11.07 19.42
C PHE A 94 -20.33 -10.77 19.57
N GLN A 95 -19.55 -11.83 19.79
CA GLN A 95 -18.14 -11.72 20.18
C GLN A 95 -17.29 -12.50 19.19
N VAL A 96 -16.25 -11.84 18.68
CA VAL A 96 -15.30 -12.47 17.76
C VAL A 96 -13.90 -12.38 18.36
N ASN A 97 -13.20 -13.50 18.41
CA ASN A 97 -11.79 -13.52 18.79
C ASN A 97 -10.93 -13.07 17.61
N ILE A 98 -10.37 -11.87 17.71
CA ILE A 98 -9.55 -11.23 16.68
C ILE A 98 -8.14 -11.02 17.25
N PRO A 99 -7.07 -11.43 16.53
CA PRO A 99 -5.70 -11.16 16.96
C PRO A 99 -5.46 -9.66 17.17
N THR A 100 -4.66 -9.30 18.16
CA THR A 100 -4.38 -7.89 18.50
C THR A 100 -3.71 -7.14 17.36
N ASP A 101 -2.85 -7.82 16.59
CA ASP A 101 -2.12 -7.25 15.46
C ASP A 101 -2.79 -7.63 14.13
N TYR A 102 -4.00 -7.13 13.91
CA TYR A 102 -4.70 -7.26 12.64
C TYR A 102 -4.24 -6.20 11.63
N PHE A 103 -4.38 -6.47 10.33
CA PHE A 103 -3.95 -5.61 9.21
C PHE A 103 -2.44 -5.32 9.19
N VAL A 104 -1.62 -6.33 9.45
CA VAL A 104 -0.15 -6.19 9.56
C VAL A 104 0.46 -5.59 8.30
N VAL A 105 0.04 -6.06 7.11
CA VAL A 105 0.61 -5.61 5.83
C VAL A 105 0.19 -4.18 5.54
N TYR A 106 -1.09 -3.85 5.71
CA TYR A 106 -1.62 -2.50 5.54
C TYR A 106 -0.95 -1.51 6.48
N LYS A 107 -0.92 -1.80 7.79
CA LYS A 107 -0.30 -0.93 8.81
C LYS A 107 1.18 -0.67 8.49
N ALA A 108 1.92 -1.71 8.10
CA ALA A 108 3.33 -1.60 7.73
C ALA A 108 3.57 -0.77 6.45
N ASN A 109 2.56 -0.55 5.62
CA ASN A 109 2.69 0.13 4.32
C ASN A 109 1.82 1.39 4.16
N THR A 110 1.20 1.90 5.23
CA THR A 110 0.38 3.13 5.21
C THR A 110 1.10 4.33 4.58
N ALA A 111 2.39 4.52 4.90
CA ALA A 111 3.22 5.59 4.34
C ALA A 111 3.45 5.48 2.81
N LYS A 112 3.23 4.30 2.23
CA LYS A 112 3.46 4.02 0.80
C LYS A 112 2.17 4.06 -0.03
N LEU A 113 1.01 4.28 0.59
CA LEU A 113 -0.28 4.33 -0.13
C LEU A 113 -0.31 5.40 -1.23
N GLY A 114 0.51 6.45 -1.11
CA GLY A 114 0.68 7.47 -2.16
C GLY A 114 1.36 6.99 -3.44
N LEU A 115 1.88 5.76 -3.48
CA LEU A 115 2.42 5.13 -4.69
C LEU A 115 1.34 4.49 -5.58
N LEU A 116 0.12 4.36 -5.08
CA LEU A 116 -1.03 3.80 -5.79
C LEU A 116 -1.82 4.89 -6.51
N GLU A 117 -2.66 4.48 -7.46
CA GLU A 117 -3.61 5.40 -8.09
C GLU A 117 -4.61 5.92 -7.04
N PRO A 118 -5.02 7.21 -7.08
CA PRO A 118 -5.88 7.79 -6.04
C PRO A 118 -7.20 7.05 -5.83
N SER A 119 -7.81 6.53 -6.91
CA SER A 119 -9.04 5.74 -6.85
C SER A 119 -8.82 4.40 -6.16
N GLU A 120 -7.70 3.74 -6.43
CA GLU A 120 -7.32 2.47 -5.83
C GLU A 120 -7.02 2.64 -4.34
N ALA A 121 -6.17 3.60 -3.98
CA ALA A 121 -5.84 3.91 -2.59
C ALA A 121 -7.11 4.17 -1.77
N LYS A 122 -8.06 4.94 -2.33
CA LYS A 122 -9.35 5.21 -1.70
C LYS A 122 -10.16 3.93 -1.43
N ARG A 123 -10.21 3.00 -2.39
CA ARG A 123 -10.94 1.73 -2.23
C ARG A 123 -10.28 0.83 -1.18
N ILE A 124 -8.95 0.73 -1.19
CA ILE A 124 -8.18 -0.04 -0.21
C ILE A 124 -8.40 0.51 1.20
N ILE A 125 -8.24 1.83 1.41
CA ILE A 125 -8.47 2.45 2.72
C ILE A 125 -9.91 2.21 3.18
N ARG A 126 -10.89 2.36 2.27
CA ARG A 126 -12.30 2.12 2.58
C ARG A 126 -12.56 0.68 3.00
N PHE A 127 -11.93 -0.31 2.36
CA PHE A 127 -12.02 -1.70 2.78
C PHE A 127 -11.58 -1.88 4.24
N TYR A 128 -10.37 -1.41 4.58
CA TYR A 128 -9.84 -1.58 5.94
C TYR A 128 -10.69 -0.87 6.98
N HIS A 129 -11.14 0.37 6.72
CA HIS A 129 -12.02 1.07 7.66
C HIS A 129 -13.37 0.39 7.87
N LEU A 130 -13.99 -0.17 6.83
CA LEU A 130 -15.26 -0.89 6.97
C LEU A 130 -15.09 -2.13 7.85
N VAL A 131 -14.01 -2.90 7.66
CA VAL A 131 -13.73 -4.06 8.50
C VAL A 131 -13.35 -3.62 9.92
N GLU A 132 -12.57 -2.55 10.07
CA GLU A 132 -12.19 -2.00 11.38
C GLU A 132 -13.40 -1.55 12.21
N SER A 133 -14.38 -0.88 11.61
CA SER A 133 -15.61 -0.49 12.31
C SER A 133 -16.32 -1.71 12.91
N VAL A 134 -16.43 -2.79 12.15
CA VAL A 134 -17.04 -4.04 12.64
C VAL A 134 -16.18 -4.66 13.74
N ILE A 135 -14.86 -4.68 13.58
CA ILE A 135 -13.92 -5.16 14.61
C ILE A 135 -14.15 -4.43 15.93
N GLN A 136 -14.27 -3.10 15.90
CA GLN A 136 -14.48 -2.27 17.09
C GLN A 136 -15.76 -2.66 17.84
N ASP A 137 -16.82 -3.03 17.12
CA ASP A 137 -18.10 -3.38 17.73
C ASP A 137 -18.14 -4.80 18.30
N VAL A 138 -17.40 -5.74 17.71
CA VAL A 138 -17.40 -7.18 18.09
C VAL A 138 -16.26 -7.61 19.02
N THR A 139 -15.37 -6.69 19.38
CA THR A 139 -14.24 -6.91 20.31
C THR A 139 -14.50 -6.28 21.69
N PRO A 140 -13.72 -6.61 22.74
CA PRO A 140 -13.96 -6.07 24.09
C PRO A 140 -14.09 -4.55 24.13
N GLY A 141 -15.20 -4.06 24.68
CA GLY A 141 -15.56 -2.64 24.72
C GLY A 141 -16.50 -2.18 23.60
N GLY A 142 -16.72 -3.03 22.59
CA GLY A 142 -17.66 -2.78 21.49
C GLY A 142 -19.12 -3.01 21.85
N ILE A 143 -20.03 -2.33 21.14
CA ILE A 143 -21.47 -2.35 21.45
C ILE A 143 -22.11 -3.73 21.24
N LEU A 144 -21.65 -4.50 20.24
CA LEU A 144 -22.12 -5.87 19.96
C LEU A 144 -21.50 -6.86 20.95
N TYR A 145 -20.22 -6.66 21.30
CA TYR A 145 -19.52 -7.49 22.28
C TYR A 145 -20.16 -7.41 23.67
N GLU A 146 -20.48 -6.20 24.12
CA GLU A 146 -21.07 -5.93 25.44
C GLU A 146 -22.58 -6.22 25.51
N GLY A 147 -23.22 -6.54 24.38
CA GLY A 147 -24.64 -6.83 24.36
C GLY A 147 -25.56 -5.62 24.49
N LYS A 148 -25.03 -4.44 24.22
CA LYS A 148 -25.75 -3.16 24.31
C LYS A 148 -26.36 -2.75 22.97
N ALA A 149 -26.08 -3.51 21.92
CA ALA A 149 -26.49 -3.23 20.55
C ALA A 149 -28.00 -3.35 20.33
N LYS A 150 -28.54 -2.46 19.51
CA LYS A 150 -29.88 -2.59 18.93
C LYS A 150 -29.79 -3.44 17.65
N PRO A 151 -30.90 -4.04 17.19
CA PRO A 151 -30.97 -4.75 15.91
C PRO A 151 -30.36 -3.97 14.73
N ASP A 152 -30.53 -2.65 14.69
CA ASP A 152 -29.97 -1.81 13.63
C ASP A 152 -28.44 -1.83 13.57
N ALA A 153 -27.76 -1.98 14.71
CA ALA A 153 -26.30 -2.05 14.75
C ALA A 153 -25.78 -3.34 14.11
N PHE A 154 -26.43 -4.48 14.38
CA PHE A 154 -26.13 -5.75 13.70
C PHE A 154 -26.33 -5.65 12.19
N LYS A 155 -27.42 -5.00 11.76
CA LYS A 155 -27.70 -4.78 10.35
C LYS A 155 -26.63 -3.91 9.69
N GLN A 156 -26.23 -2.83 10.37
CA GLN A 156 -25.19 -1.91 9.90
C GLN A 156 -23.84 -2.61 9.75
N ASP A 157 -23.43 -3.42 10.72
CA ASP A 157 -22.18 -4.18 10.64
C ASP A 157 -22.21 -5.23 9.53
N ALA A 158 -23.36 -5.88 9.31
CA ALA A 158 -23.55 -6.75 8.16
C ALA A 158 -23.40 -5.99 6.83
N ASP A 159 -24.00 -4.80 6.72
CA ASP A 159 -23.88 -3.94 5.53
C ASP A 159 -22.43 -3.47 5.31
N PHE A 160 -21.68 -3.21 6.38
CA PHE A 160 -20.25 -2.87 6.33
C PHE A 160 -19.39 -4.02 5.84
N LEU A 161 -19.57 -5.23 6.40
CA LEU A 161 -18.84 -6.41 5.94
C LEU A 161 -19.17 -6.74 4.48
N GLU A 162 -20.44 -6.68 4.07
CA GLU A 162 -20.80 -6.90 2.66
C GLU A 162 -20.13 -5.87 1.74
N SER A 163 -20.12 -4.60 2.14
CA SER A 163 -19.46 -3.54 1.37
C SER A 163 -17.95 -3.76 1.28
N ALA A 164 -17.32 -4.23 2.36
CA ALA A 164 -15.91 -4.58 2.37
C ALA A 164 -15.62 -5.77 1.43
N LEU A 165 -16.42 -6.85 1.50
CA LEU A 165 -16.26 -8.01 0.62
C LEU A 165 -16.37 -7.63 -0.87
N ARG A 166 -17.32 -6.75 -1.23
CA ARG A 166 -17.44 -6.24 -2.60
C ARG A 166 -16.20 -5.47 -3.05
N LEU A 167 -15.66 -4.59 -2.19
CA LEU A 167 -14.42 -3.86 -2.50
C LEU A 167 -13.22 -4.80 -2.68
N ALA A 168 -13.14 -5.86 -1.88
CA ALA A 168 -12.08 -6.86 -2.03
C ALA A 168 -12.20 -7.61 -3.36
N ASP A 169 -13.41 -7.97 -3.76
CA ASP A 169 -13.66 -8.63 -5.04
C ASP A 169 -13.32 -7.71 -6.22
N GLU A 170 -13.70 -6.43 -6.15
CA GLU A 170 -13.34 -5.42 -7.17
C GLU A 170 -11.82 -5.27 -7.30
N ILE A 171 -11.10 -5.15 -6.18
CA ILE A 171 -9.64 -4.95 -6.17
C ILE A 171 -8.89 -6.21 -6.60
N THR A 172 -9.38 -7.40 -6.25
CA THR A 172 -8.73 -8.67 -6.59
C THR A 172 -9.04 -9.11 -8.02
N SER A 173 -10.17 -8.66 -8.58
CA SER A 173 -10.58 -8.97 -9.96
C SER A 173 -10.00 -8.00 -10.99
N GLU A 174 -9.50 -6.82 -10.59
CA GLU A 174 -8.81 -5.90 -11.49
C GLU A 174 -7.53 -6.58 -12.02
N PRO A 175 -7.48 -6.96 -13.32
CA PRO A 175 -6.26 -7.49 -13.90
C PRO A 175 -5.21 -6.37 -13.85
N ASP A 176 -3.94 -6.72 -13.64
CA ASP A 176 -2.82 -5.77 -13.75
C ASP A 176 -2.90 -5.02 -15.10
N ALA A 177 -3.55 -3.86 -15.14
CA ALA A 177 -3.80 -3.08 -16.35
C ALA A 177 -2.51 -2.49 -16.96
N ASN A 178 -1.33 -2.94 -16.50
CA ASN A 178 -0.02 -2.44 -16.85
C ASN A 178 0.99 -3.56 -17.16
N GLN A 179 0.52 -4.70 -17.69
CA GLN A 179 1.35 -5.71 -18.35
C GLN A 179 1.52 -5.47 -19.87
N GLY A 180 0.94 -4.40 -20.42
CA GLY A 180 1.01 -4.04 -21.84
C GLY A 180 1.82 -2.78 -22.13
N ALA A 181 3.13 -2.82 -21.89
CA ALA A 181 4.07 -1.93 -22.56
C ALA A 181 5.30 -2.76 -22.90
N LYS A 182 5.17 -3.52 -24.00
CA LYS A 182 6.31 -4.06 -24.75
C LYS A 182 7.02 -2.92 -25.46
#